data_AF-A0A3N5NRU7-F1
#
_entry.id   AF-A0A3N5NRU7-F1
#
_cell.length_a   1.000
_cell.length_b   1.000
_cell.length_c   1.000
_cell.angle_alpha   90.00
_cell.angle_beta   90.00
_cell.angle_gamma   90.00
#
_symmetry.space_group_name_H-M   'P 1'
#
loop_
_entity.id
_entity.type
_entity.pdbx_description
1 polymer ?
#
loop_
_entity_poly.entity_id
_entity_poly.type
_entity_poly.pdbx_seq_one_letter_code
_entity_poly.pdbx_strand_id
1 'polypeptide(L)'
;MSPSRRLRLRLAVQNGIFVLLVLVLAALLAVLAREYRAQWDLTGGGRNTLSAASLEVVSKLHGPVIVTAYATPQDARLGDLRKHIRDFVTRYQRAKPDIRLEFIDPRAQPKAAAQAGVQVNGEMVVEHGERSERLSNLSELEFTNLLIRLSRPEQRLIMSLEGHGERSLVSGANHDLGDFGKQLTTKGMKVATLNLAIAPEVPENVAVLVIASPQADLLPNEVDKLVRYVERGGSLLWLLDQEPLRGLEPLAERMGLVLSPGVVVDPDAIERGGRPVMSVAAPGAYGAHPISAAMRLNSLFPFARAIATNPIDGWSATPLIDVAPRGWLETDDLSGRIVFDEGRDAPGPVTIAVALERLRDERTQRVVVIGSGHFLANMYLGNGGNLDLGVNVINWLTGDDRLISIQPRSAPDVSLSLSRGWLLTIVAVFL
;
A
#
# COMPACT_ATOMS: atom_id res chain seq x y z
N MET A 1 -35.47 -79.97 -18.38
CA MET A 1 -34.09 -80.29 -17.95
C MET A 1 -33.75 -79.41 -16.76
N SER A 2 -33.63 -79.97 -15.55
CA SER A 2 -33.25 -79.18 -14.38
C SER A 2 -31.74 -78.84 -14.47
N PRO A 3 -31.33 -77.57 -14.26
CA PRO A 3 -29.92 -77.21 -14.35
C PRO A 3 -29.13 -77.96 -13.27
N SER A 4 -28.03 -78.59 -13.69
CA SER A 4 -27.18 -79.41 -12.83
C SER A 4 -26.65 -78.61 -11.63
N ARG A 5 -26.48 -79.27 -10.48
CA ARG A 5 -26.06 -78.62 -9.21
C ARG A 5 -24.76 -77.80 -9.37
N ARG A 6 -23.85 -78.25 -10.25
CA ARG A 6 -22.60 -77.57 -10.61
C ARG A 6 -22.83 -76.27 -11.40
N LEU A 7 -23.82 -76.22 -12.29
CA LEU A 7 -24.16 -75.02 -13.04
C LEU A 7 -24.75 -73.93 -12.13
N ARG A 8 -25.62 -74.32 -11.18
CA ARG A 8 -26.18 -73.40 -10.18
C ARG A 8 -25.12 -72.82 -9.25
N LEU A 9 -24.15 -73.64 -8.82
CA LEU A 9 -23.04 -73.19 -7.98
C LEU A 9 -22.13 -72.21 -8.74
N ARG A 10 -21.83 -72.48 -10.02
CA ARG A 10 -21.05 -71.56 -10.87
C ARG A 10 -21.75 -70.21 -11.03
N LEU A 11 -23.05 -70.21 -11.33
CA LEU A 11 -23.85 -68.99 -11.46
C LEU A 11 -23.93 -68.21 -10.14
N ALA A 12 -24.08 -68.91 -9.00
CA ALA A 12 -24.10 -68.27 -7.69
C ALA A 12 -22.76 -67.61 -7.33
N VAL A 13 -21.63 -68.27 -7.62
CA VAL A 13 -20.28 -67.71 -7.42
C VAL A 13 -20.04 -66.53 -8.35
N GLN A 14 -20.43 -66.64 -9.63
CA GLN A 14 -20.27 -65.57 -10.61
C GLN A 14 -21.11 -64.33 -10.25
N ASN A 15 -22.35 -64.53 -9.80
CA ASN A 15 -23.19 -63.44 -9.29
C ASN A 15 -22.64 -62.85 -7.98
N GLY A 16 -22.10 -63.68 -7.08
CA GLY A 16 -21.47 -63.21 -5.85
C GLY A 16 -20.25 -62.34 -6.11
N ILE A 17 -19.37 -62.75 -7.03
CA ILE A 17 -18.21 -61.97 -7.47
C ILE A 17 -18.66 -60.65 -8.13
N PHE A 18 -19.70 -60.70 -8.97
CA PHE A 18 -20.25 -59.49 -9.59
C PHE A 18 -20.77 -58.50 -8.56
N VAL A 19 -21.58 -58.94 -7.58
CA VAL A 19 -22.09 -58.07 -6.51
C VAL A 19 -20.95 -57.49 -5.67
N LEU A 20 -19.94 -58.30 -5.34
CA LEU A 20 -18.75 -57.83 -4.63
C LEU A 20 -18.01 -56.73 -5.40
N LEU A 21 -17.79 -56.92 -6.71
CA LEU A 21 -17.13 -55.94 -7.57
C LEU A 21 -17.92 -54.63 -7.65
N VAL A 22 -19.26 -54.70 -7.73
CA VAL A 22 -20.12 -53.51 -7.73
C VAL A 22 -20.02 -52.75 -6.40
N LEU A 23 -20.02 -53.45 -5.27
CA LEU A 23 -19.87 -52.83 -3.95
C LEU A 23 -18.50 -52.16 -3.78
N VAL A 24 -17.43 -52.82 -4.25
CA VAL A 24 -16.07 -52.24 -4.25
C VAL A 24 -16.02 -51.00 -5.16
N LEU A 25 -16.58 -51.06 -6.36
CA LEU A 25 -16.66 -49.90 -7.25
C LEU A 25 -17.44 -48.75 -6.62
N ALA A 26 -18.58 -49.01 -6.00
CA ALA A 26 -19.37 -48.00 -5.31
C ALA A 26 -18.59 -47.35 -4.14
N ALA A 27 -17.86 -48.15 -3.37
CA ALA A 27 -16.99 -47.65 -2.31
C ALA A 27 -15.85 -46.78 -2.86
N LEU A 28 -15.19 -47.22 -3.93
CA LEU A 28 -14.14 -46.45 -4.60
C LEU A 28 -14.67 -45.14 -5.17
N LEU A 29 -15.85 -45.15 -5.80
CA LEU A 29 -16.51 -43.94 -6.30
C LEU A 29 -16.90 -43.00 -5.15
N ALA A 30 -17.35 -43.53 -4.01
CA ALA A 30 -17.65 -42.72 -2.84
C ALA A 30 -16.40 -42.08 -2.21
N VAL A 31 -15.27 -42.80 -2.19
CA VAL A 31 -13.97 -42.25 -1.75
C VAL A 31 -13.48 -41.19 -2.75
N LEU A 32 -13.51 -41.50 -4.05
CA LEU A 32 -13.11 -40.57 -5.10
C LEU A 32 -13.95 -39.29 -5.08
N ALA A 33 -15.27 -39.40 -4.88
CA ALA A 33 -16.17 -38.25 -4.76
C ALA A 33 -15.92 -37.41 -3.49
N ARG A 34 -15.34 -38.02 -2.43
CA ARG A 34 -14.95 -37.31 -1.21
C ARG A 34 -13.62 -36.58 -1.36
N GLU A 35 -12.62 -37.20 -1.99
CA GLU A 35 -11.30 -36.61 -2.21
C GLU A 35 -11.27 -35.60 -3.36
N TYR A 36 -11.98 -35.89 -4.46
CA TYR A 36 -11.96 -35.08 -5.68
C TYR A 36 -13.29 -34.39 -5.91
N ARG A 37 -13.44 -33.19 -5.35
CA ARG A 37 -14.56 -32.29 -5.67
C ARG A 37 -14.24 -31.47 -6.92
N ALA A 38 -14.53 -32.02 -8.10
CA ALA A 38 -14.50 -31.25 -9.33
C ALA A 38 -15.74 -30.34 -9.41
N GLN A 39 -15.53 -29.04 -9.63
CA GLN A 39 -16.60 -28.06 -9.82
C GLN A 39 -16.29 -27.25 -11.08
N TRP A 40 -17.29 -27.06 -11.91
CA TRP A 40 -17.18 -26.25 -13.13
C TRP A 40 -18.07 -25.02 -12.99
N ASP A 41 -17.47 -23.85 -13.21
CA ASP A 41 -18.20 -22.59 -13.25
C ASP A 41 -18.74 -22.36 -14.65
N LEU A 42 -20.03 -22.64 -14.85
CA LEU A 42 -20.73 -22.46 -16.12
C LEU A 42 -21.22 -21.02 -16.33
N THR A 43 -20.90 -20.09 -15.42
CA THR A 43 -21.34 -18.70 -15.58
C THR A 43 -20.54 -18.00 -16.67
N GLY A 44 -21.22 -17.23 -17.54
CA GLY A 44 -20.59 -16.55 -18.68
C GLY A 44 -19.47 -15.55 -18.34
N GLY A 45 -19.29 -15.22 -17.07
CA GLY A 45 -18.19 -14.37 -16.58
C GLY A 45 -17.33 -15.02 -15.49
N GLY A 46 -17.42 -16.33 -15.25
CA GLY A 46 -16.66 -17.02 -14.21
C GLY A 46 -16.87 -16.41 -12.81
N ARG A 47 -18.10 -16.03 -12.46
CA ARG A 47 -18.41 -15.28 -11.23
C ARG A 47 -18.24 -16.09 -9.95
N ASN A 48 -18.25 -17.42 -10.05
CA ASN A 48 -18.13 -18.32 -8.91
C ASN A 48 -16.68 -18.80 -8.71
N THR A 49 -15.74 -18.29 -9.50
CA THR A 49 -14.31 -18.62 -9.46
C THR A 49 -13.48 -17.35 -9.24
N LEU A 50 -12.35 -17.50 -8.55
CA LEU A 50 -11.39 -16.41 -8.37
C LEU A 50 -10.70 -16.08 -9.69
N SER A 51 -10.24 -14.84 -9.84
CA SER A 51 -9.30 -14.47 -10.88
C SER A 51 -7.98 -15.22 -10.73
N ALA A 52 -7.23 -15.34 -11.84
CA ALA A 52 -5.91 -15.94 -11.81
C ALA A 52 -4.97 -15.20 -10.84
N ALA A 53 -5.07 -13.86 -10.79
CA ALA A 53 -4.32 -13.02 -9.86
C ALA A 53 -4.64 -13.32 -8.39
N SER A 54 -5.93 -13.42 -8.04
CA SER A 54 -6.34 -13.79 -6.68
C SER A 54 -5.95 -15.22 -6.30
N LEU A 55 -6.04 -16.15 -7.25
CA LEU A 55 -5.61 -17.53 -7.03
C LEU A 55 -4.11 -17.60 -6.71
N GLU A 56 -3.29 -16.85 -7.45
CA GLU A 56 -1.85 -16.78 -7.24
C GLU A 56 -1.50 -16.24 -5.84
N VAL A 57 -2.12 -15.12 -5.44
CA VAL A 57 -1.93 -14.53 -4.11
C VAL A 57 -2.27 -15.53 -3.00
N VAL A 58 -3.45 -16.14 -3.10
CA VAL A 58 -3.97 -17.06 -2.08
C VAL A 58 -3.11 -18.33 -2.00
N SER A 59 -2.59 -18.82 -3.13
CA SER A 59 -1.71 -19.99 -3.17
C SER A 59 -0.35 -19.77 -2.48
N LYS A 60 0.14 -18.52 -2.48
CA LYS A 60 1.41 -18.12 -1.84
C LYS A 60 1.24 -17.68 -0.38
N LEU A 61 0.01 -17.61 0.11
CA LEU A 61 -0.29 -17.17 1.48
C LEU A 61 -0.03 -18.30 2.49
N HIS A 62 0.99 -18.16 3.32
CA HIS A 62 1.36 -19.13 4.35
C HIS A 62 0.73 -18.81 5.70
N GLY A 63 0.01 -19.77 6.30
CA GLY A 63 -0.62 -19.61 7.62
C GLY A 63 -2.14 -19.40 7.55
N PRO A 64 -2.84 -19.58 8.68
CA PRO A 64 -4.29 -19.46 8.74
C PRO A 64 -4.75 -18.01 8.65
N VAL A 65 -5.90 -17.78 8.03
CA VAL A 65 -6.57 -16.47 7.99
C VAL A 65 -7.88 -16.56 8.74
N ILE A 66 -8.15 -15.61 9.63
CA ILE A 66 -9.42 -15.54 10.36
C ILE A 66 -10.19 -14.34 9.82
N VAL A 67 -11.40 -14.56 9.32
CA VAL A 67 -12.31 -13.52 8.85
C VAL A 67 -13.49 -13.44 9.80
N THR A 68 -13.57 -12.35 10.55
CA THR A 68 -14.67 -12.08 11.48
C THR A 68 -15.60 -11.05 10.86
N ALA A 69 -16.77 -11.50 10.40
CA ALA A 69 -17.78 -10.67 9.77
C ALA A 69 -18.81 -10.17 10.80
N TYR A 70 -18.90 -8.85 10.96
CA TYR A 70 -19.86 -8.21 11.84
C TYR A 70 -21.14 -7.89 11.06
N ALA A 71 -22.04 -8.88 11.00
CA ALA A 71 -23.24 -8.81 10.18
C ALA A 71 -24.47 -9.33 10.94
N THR A 72 -25.57 -8.60 10.88
CA THR A 72 -26.88 -9.05 11.39
C THR A 72 -27.44 -10.20 10.54
N PRO A 73 -28.24 -11.12 11.12
CA PRO A 73 -28.86 -12.24 10.37
C PRO A 73 -29.79 -11.81 9.24
N GLN A 74 -30.45 -10.67 9.39
CA GLN A 74 -31.28 -10.04 8.35
C GLN A 74 -30.91 -8.56 8.29
N ASP A 75 -30.56 -8.10 7.10
CA ASP A 75 -30.37 -6.68 6.82
C ASP A 75 -31.60 -6.15 6.08
N ALA A 76 -32.09 -4.98 6.50
CA ALA A 76 -33.32 -4.39 5.95
C ALA A 76 -33.18 -3.92 4.49
N ARG A 77 -31.96 -3.74 3.97
CA ARG A 77 -31.68 -3.26 2.61
C ARG A 77 -31.06 -4.34 1.72
N LEU A 78 -30.21 -5.20 2.28
CA LEU A 78 -29.40 -6.16 1.51
C LEU A 78 -29.89 -7.62 1.62
N GLY A 79 -30.92 -7.89 2.42
CA GLY A 79 -31.43 -9.24 2.63
C GLY A 79 -30.49 -10.07 3.51
N ASP A 80 -30.15 -11.29 3.08
CA ASP A 80 -29.24 -12.19 3.83
C ASP A 80 -27.78 -11.83 3.54
N LEU A 81 -27.31 -10.76 4.17
CA LEU A 81 -25.92 -10.30 4.06
C LEU A 81 -24.91 -11.37 4.50
N ARG A 82 -25.25 -12.18 5.50
CA ARG A 82 -24.39 -13.29 5.96
C ARG A 82 -24.21 -14.33 4.86
N LYS A 83 -25.27 -14.66 4.12
CA LYS A 83 -25.16 -15.55 2.95
C LYS A 83 -24.24 -14.96 1.89
N HIS A 84 -24.37 -13.68 1.57
CA HIS A 84 -23.51 -13.03 0.57
C HIS A 84 -22.02 -13.08 0.95
N ILE A 85 -21.69 -12.76 2.21
CA ILE A 85 -20.33 -12.84 2.75
C ILE A 85 -19.84 -14.30 2.73
N ARG A 86 -20.68 -15.26 3.13
CA ARG A 86 -20.33 -16.69 3.12
C ARG A 86 -20.02 -17.18 1.72
N ASP A 87 -20.88 -16.87 0.75
CA ASP A 87 -20.71 -17.27 -0.64
C ASP A 87 -19.41 -16.67 -1.22
N PHE A 88 -19.10 -15.42 -0.88
CA PHE A 88 -17.85 -14.75 -1.26
C PHE A 88 -16.62 -15.45 -0.68
N VAL A 89 -16.56 -15.61 0.64
CA VAL A 89 -15.38 -16.16 1.36
C VAL A 89 -15.21 -17.64 1.03
N THR A 90 -16.29 -18.38 0.74
CA THR A 90 -16.21 -19.78 0.30
C THR A 90 -15.35 -19.92 -0.96
N ARG A 91 -15.35 -18.94 -1.88
CA ARG A 91 -14.48 -18.99 -3.07
C ARG A 91 -12.99 -18.96 -2.70
N TYR A 92 -12.63 -18.20 -1.67
CA TYR A 92 -11.27 -18.18 -1.11
C TYR A 92 -10.96 -19.46 -0.32
N GLN A 93 -11.90 -19.95 0.50
CA GLN A 93 -11.75 -21.20 1.26
C GLN A 93 -11.53 -22.41 0.35
N ARG A 94 -12.07 -22.41 -0.87
CA ARG A 94 -11.81 -23.46 -1.87
C ARG A 94 -10.35 -23.47 -2.32
N ALA A 95 -9.75 -22.30 -2.52
CA ALA A 95 -8.35 -22.19 -2.90
C ALA A 95 -7.40 -22.39 -1.69
N LYS A 96 -7.85 -22.02 -0.50
CA LYS A 96 -7.08 -22.06 0.74
C LYS A 96 -7.97 -22.47 1.92
N PRO A 97 -8.01 -23.78 2.26
CA PRO A 97 -8.93 -24.33 3.27
C PRO A 97 -8.70 -23.86 4.71
N ASP A 98 -7.56 -23.23 5.02
CA ASP A 98 -7.23 -22.70 6.35
C ASP A 98 -7.74 -21.26 6.58
N ILE A 99 -8.59 -20.73 5.70
CA ILE A 99 -9.38 -19.52 5.94
C ILE A 99 -10.63 -19.87 6.77
N ARG A 100 -10.78 -19.27 7.96
CA ARG A 100 -11.94 -19.42 8.82
C ARG A 100 -12.86 -18.20 8.71
N LEU A 101 -14.16 -18.44 8.70
CA LEU A 101 -15.17 -17.37 8.68
C LEU A 101 -16.05 -17.48 9.92
N GLU A 102 -16.08 -16.40 10.70
CA GLU A 102 -16.91 -16.26 11.89
C GLU A 102 -17.89 -15.10 11.73
N PHE A 103 -19.09 -15.24 12.29
CA PHE A 103 -20.11 -14.19 12.25
C PHE A 103 -20.39 -13.69 13.66
N ILE A 104 -20.23 -12.39 13.86
CA ILE A 104 -20.66 -11.70 15.08
C ILE A 104 -21.86 -10.83 14.73
N ASP A 105 -22.92 -10.92 15.53
CA ASP A 105 -24.02 -9.96 15.43
C ASP A 105 -23.66 -8.71 16.26
N PRO A 106 -23.44 -7.55 15.62
CA PRO A 106 -23.08 -6.32 16.34
C PRO A 106 -24.18 -5.83 17.28
N ARG A 107 -25.46 -6.23 17.06
CA ARG A 107 -26.57 -5.91 17.96
C ARG A 107 -26.58 -6.78 19.21
N ALA A 108 -26.22 -8.06 19.06
CA ALA A 108 -26.14 -8.98 20.20
C ALA A 108 -24.85 -8.80 21.01
N GLN A 109 -23.75 -8.42 20.34
CA GLN A 109 -22.42 -8.27 20.96
C GLN A 109 -21.81 -6.88 20.67
N PRO A 110 -22.40 -5.79 21.18
CA PRO A 110 -21.95 -4.42 20.87
C PRO A 110 -20.54 -4.13 21.39
N LYS A 111 -20.12 -4.74 22.50
CA LYS A 111 -18.77 -4.58 23.05
C LYS A 111 -17.68 -5.10 22.10
N ALA A 112 -17.91 -6.26 21.48
CA ALA A 112 -16.97 -6.86 20.54
C ALA A 112 -16.85 -6.03 19.26
N ALA A 113 -17.98 -5.50 18.76
CA ALA A 113 -17.99 -4.60 17.60
C ALA A 113 -17.25 -3.27 17.89
N ALA A 114 -17.48 -2.68 19.07
CA ALA A 114 -16.80 -1.45 19.49
C ALA A 114 -15.29 -1.63 19.66
N GLN A 115 -14.85 -2.75 20.26
CA GLN A 115 -13.42 -3.08 20.40
C GLN A 115 -12.73 -3.28 19.05
N ALA A 116 -13.42 -3.89 18.09
CA ALA A 116 -12.96 -4.04 16.72
C ALA A 116 -13.06 -2.74 15.89
N GLY A 117 -13.60 -1.65 16.46
CA GLY A 117 -13.79 -0.38 15.77
C GLY A 117 -14.80 -0.44 14.63
N VAL A 118 -15.67 -1.45 14.59
CA VAL A 118 -16.66 -1.62 13.51
C VAL A 118 -17.77 -0.58 13.64
N GLN A 119 -18.06 0.11 12.54
CA GLN A 119 -19.07 1.18 12.49
C GLN A 119 -20.29 0.82 11.65
N VAL A 120 -20.11 -0.05 10.65
CA VAL A 120 -21.15 -0.37 9.66
C VAL A 120 -21.50 -1.86 9.70
N ASN A 121 -22.77 -2.18 9.47
CA ASN A 121 -23.21 -3.57 9.32
C ASN A 121 -22.60 -4.17 8.05
N GLY A 122 -21.90 -5.30 8.16
CA GLY A 122 -21.23 -5.96 7.05
C GLY A 122 -19.72 -5.75 6.98
N GLU A 123 -19.13 -4.93 7.86
CA GLU A 123 -17.67 -4.84 7.95
C GLU A 123 -17.06 -6.14 8.46
N MET A 124 -15.86 -6.44 7.98
CA MET A 124 -15.10 -7.61 8.41
C MET A 124 -13.77 -7.16 9.00
N VAL A 125 -13.32 -7.91 10.01
CA VAL A 125 -11.92 -7.89 10.47
C VAL A 125 -11.26 -9.14 9.92
N VAL A 126 -10.15 -8.97 9.21
CA VAL A 126 -9.37 -10.09 8.66
C VAL A 126 -8.04 -10.14 9.40
N GLU A 127 -7.68 -11.31 9.90
CA GLU A 127 -6.48 -11.55 10.71
C GLU A 127 -5.59 -12.60 10.07
N HIS A 128 -4.28 -12.39 10.14
CA HIS A 128 -3.26 -13.32 9.64
C HIS A 128 -1.99 -13.16 10.49
N GLY A 129 -1.66 -14.18 11.29
CA GLY A 129 -0.60 -14.07 12.30
C GLY A 129 -0.95 -13.03 13.37
N GLU A 130 -0.04 -12.09 13.63
CA GLU A 130 -0.24 -10.99 14.59
C GLU A 130 -0.89 -9.74 13.97
N ARG A 131 -1.20 -9.78 12.66
CA ARG A 131 -1.71 -8.63 11.91
C ARG A 131 -3.20 -8.76 11.68
N SER A 132 -3.92 -7.65 11.80
CA SER A 132 -5.33 -7.55 11.46
C SER A 132 -5.64 -6.25 10.71
N GLU A 133 -6.62 -6.31 9.80
CA GLU A 133 -7.09 -5.15 9.05
C GLU A 133 -8.60 -5.23 8.85
N ARG A 134 -9.26 -4.07 8.78
CA ARG A 134 -10.71 -3.98 8.54
C ARG A 134 -11.01 -3.86 7.05
N LEU A 135 -12.14 -4.43 6.65
CA LEU A 135 -12.65 -4.36 5.30
C LEU A 135 -14.13 -3.97 5.32
N SER A 136 -14.43 -2.79 4.78
CA SER A 136 -15.80 -2.28 4.71
C SER A 136 -16.49 -2.59 3.38
N ASN A 137 -15.73 -2.71 2.29
CA ASN A 137 -16.26 -3.03 0.97
C ASN A 137 -15.89 -4.46 0.55
N LEU A 138 -16.89 -5.30 0.35
CA LEU A 138 -16.69 -6.69 -0.06
C LEU A 138 -16.52 -6.78 -1.58
N SER A 139 -15.28 -6.75 -2.05
CA SER A 139 -14.93 -7.05 -3.44
C SER A 139 -13.71 -7.95 -3.54
N GLU A 140 -13.55 -8.66 -4.66
CA GLU A 140 -12.39 -9.54 -4.87
C GLU A 140 -11.08 -8.75 -4.85
N LEU A 141 -11.08 -7.56 -5.45
CA LEU A 141 -9.95 -6.64 -5.48
C LEU A 141 -9.54 -6.24 -4.06
N GLU A 142 -10.47 -5.69 -3.29
CA GLU A 142 -10.20 -5.18 -1.95
C GLU A 142 -9.77 -6.29 -0.99
N PHE A 143 -10.45 -7.45 -1.03
CA PHE A 143 -10.13 -8.58 -0.16
C PHE A 143 -8.76 -9.19 -0.53
N THR A 144 -8.46 -9.37 -1.82
CA THR A 144 -7.15 -9.93 -2.22
C THR A 144 -6.01 -8.98 -1.87
N ASN A 145 -6.17 -7.68 -2.11
CA ASN A 145 -5.17 -6.69 -1.77
C ASN A 145 -4.94 -6.59 -0.26
N LEU A 146 -6.00 -6.74 0.54
CA LEU A 146 -5.89 -6.87 1.99
C LEU A 146 -5.07 -8.11 2.37
N LEU A 147 -5.36 -9.28 1.78
CA LEU A 147 -4.55 -10.49 2.03
C LEU A 147 -3.09 -10.28 1.64
N ILE A 148 -2.79 -9.62 0.53
CA ILE A 148 -1.41 -9.27 0.15
C ILE A 148 -0.75 -8.43 1.25
N ARG A 149 -1.43 -7.44 1.82
CA ARG A 149 -0.90 -6.60 2.91
C ARG A 149 -0.63 -7.42 4.18
N LEU A 150 -1.57 -8.29 4.56
CA LEU A 150 -1.47 -9.15 5.74
C LEU A 150 -0.45 -10.29 5.59
N SER A 151 -0.20 -10.75 4.36
CA SER A 151 0.68 -11.89 4.05
C SER A 151 2.16 -11.64 4.28
N ARG A 152 2.57 -10.37 4.39
CA ARG A 152 3.96 -9.96 4.25
C ARG A 152 4.80 -10.46 5.43
N PRO A 153 5.76 -11.36 5.20
CA PRO A 153 6.85 -11.59 6.13
C PRO A 153 7.86 -10.43 5.99
N GLU A 154 8.50 -10.10 7.10
CA GLU A 154 9.46 -9.01 7.31
C GLU A 154 8.88 -7.60 7.55
N GLN A 155 9.34 -7.03 8.65
CA GLN A 155 9.25 -5.60 8.93
C GLN A 155 9.96 -4.87 7.78
N ARG A 156 9.29 -3.94 7.10
CA ARG A 156 9.92 -3.12 6.04
C ARG A 156 11.18 -2.48 6.62
N LEU A 157 12.34 -2.84 6.09
CA LEU A 157 13.62 -2.33 6.55
C LEU A 157 13.85 -0.94 5.98
N ILE A 158 13.89 0.04 6.86
CA ILE A 158 14.24 1.43 6.57
C ILE A 158 15.65 1.65 7.10
N MET A 159 16.55 2.08 6.24
CA MET A 159 17.91 2.42 6.64
C MET A 159 18.13 3.92 6.53
N SER A 160 18.66 4.57 7.57
CA SER A 160 19.21 5.93 7.45
C SER A 160 20.70 5.88 7.15
N LEU A 161 21.15 6.70 6.21
CA LEU A 161 22.57 6.93 5.97
C LEU A 161 23.21 7.60 7.21
N GLU A 162 24.40 7.17 7.58
CA GLU A 162 25.22 7.75 8.65
C GLU A 162 26.70 7.79 8.24
N GLY A 163 27.45 8.70 8.85
CA GLY A 163 28.91 8.83 8.69
C GLY A 163 29.37 10.28 8.50
N HIS A 164 28.46 11.16 8.09
CA HIS A 164 28.74 12.54 7.72
C HIS A 164 27.88 13.55 8.49
N GLY A 165 27.35 13.17 9.65
CA GLY A 165 26.52 14.04 10.50
C GLY A 165 25.05 14.14 10.08
N GLU A 166 24.58 13.19 9.27
CA GLU A 166 23.16 13.06 8.91
C GLU A 166 22.27 12.97 10.15
N ARG A 167 21.04 13.44 10.03
CA ARG A 167 20.05 13.30 11.11
C ARG A 167 19.69 11.83 11.29
N SER A 168 19.91 11.31 12.49
CA SER A 168 19.73 9.88 12.76
C SER A 168 18.27 9.54 13.07
N LEU A 169 17.77 8.42 12.55
CA LEU A 169 16.44 7.88 12.87
C LEU A 169 16.39 7.18 14.23
N VAL A 170 17.53 7.01 14.93
CA VAL A 170 17.59 6.30 16.21
C VAL A 170 18.01 7.19 17.38
N SER A 171 18.61 8.34 17.11
CA SER A 171 19.06 9.29 18.13
C SER A 171 17.93 10.18 18.66
N GLY A 172 17.91 10.42 19.97
CA GLY A 172 16.93 11.28 20.64
C GLY A 172 17.27 12.78 20.64
N ALA A 173 18.32 13.23 19.96
CA ALA A 173 18.67 14.66 19.95
C ALA A 173 17.60 15.49 19.24
N ASN A 174 17.43 16.76 19.63
CA ASN A 174 16.36 17.61 19.10
C ASN A 174 16.43 17.82 17.57
N HIS A 175 17.63 17.80 17.01
CA HIS A 175 17.86 17.98 15.58
C HIS A 175 17.78 16.67 14.79
N ASP A 176 17.72 15.51 15.46
CA ASP A 176 17.63 14.18 14.87
C ASP A 176 16.19 13.75 14.62
N LEU A 177 16.00 12.61 13.97
CA LEU A 177 14.71 12.05 13.56
C LEU A 177 14.24 10.89 14.47
N GLY A 178 14.81 10.72 15.67
CA GLY A 178 14.57 9.56 16.54
C GLY A 178 13.11 9.31 16.89
N ASP A 179 12.32 10.35 17.18
CA ASP A 179 10.91 10.20 17.50
C ASP A 179 10.11 9.78 16.27
N PHE A 180 10.49 10.24 15.07
CA PHE A 180 9.94 9.73 13.83
C PHE A 180 10.29 8.25 13.63
N GLY A 181 11.54 7.85 13.84
CA GLY A 181 11.96 6.43 13.80
C GLY A 181 11.19 5.53 14.79
N LYS A 182 10.88 6.03 15.99
CA LYS A 182 10.02 5.32 16.97
C LYS A 182 8.58 5.15 16.46
N GLN A 183 8.04 6.18 15.79
CA GLN A 183 6.71 6.08 15.16
C GLN A 183 6.70 5.06 14.03
N LEU A 184 7.77 5.00 13.23
CA LEU A 184 7.91 3.97 12.19
C LEU A 184 7.98 2.56 12.80
N THR A 185 8.73 2.41 13.89
CA THR A 185 8.85 1.14 14.62
C THR A 185 7.52 0.68 15.21
N THR A 186 6.76 1.61 15.82
CA THR A 186 5.40 1.35 16.33
C THR A 186 4.45 0.91 15.22
N LYS A 187 4.68 1.35 13.98
CA LYS A 187 3.93 0.94 12.78
C LYS A 187 4.44 -0.35 12.13
N GLY A 188 5.33 -1.08 12.80
CA GLY A 188 5.80 -2.40 12.38
C GLY A 188 6.91 -2.38 11.32
N MET A 189 7.59 -1.25 11.15
CA MET A 189 8.77 -1.13 10.29
C MET A 189 10.05 -1.32 11.11
N LYS A 190 11.13 -1.80 10.48
CA LYS A 190 12.42 -1.95 11.13
C LYS A 190 13.30 -0.79 10.72
N VAL A 191 13.83 -0.06 11.70
CA VAL A 191 14.77 1.04 11.46
C VAL A 191 16.18 0.55 11.77
N ALA A 192 17.12 0.82 10.86
CA ALA A 192 18.54 0.55 11.04
C ALA A 192 19.37 1.69 10.43
N THR A 193 20.68 1.66 10.63
CA THR A 193 21.61 2.67 10.09
C THR A 193 22.56 2.03 9.09
N LEU A 194 23.08 2.84 8.16
CA LEU A 194 23.98 2.40 7.11
C LEU A 194 25.13 3.39 6.96
N ASN A 195 26.37 2.90 7.15
CA ASN A 195 27.57 3.67 6.88
C ASN A 195 28.27 3.13 5.62
N LEU A 196 28.28 3.94 4.55
CA LEU A 196 28.81 3.54 3.24
C LEU A 196 30.33 3.60 3.14
N ALA A 197 31.03 4.17 4.12
CA ALA A 197 32.50 4.14 4.17
C ALA A 197 33.00 2.72 4.43
N ILE A 198 32.20 1.92 5.17
CA ILE A 198 32.52 0.53 5.52
C ILE A 198 31.64 -0.49 4.80
N ALA A 199 30.39 -0.16 4.48
CA ALA A 199 29.50 -1.07 3.76
C ALA A 199 29.88 -1.15 2.28
N PRO A 200 29.86 -2.34 1.66
CA PRO A 200 30.18 -2.47 0.24
C PRO A 200 29.15 -1.76 -0.64
N GLU A 201 27.86 -1.91 -0.31
CA GLU A 201 26.70 -1.39 -1.03
C GLU A 201 25.51 -1.21 -0.07
N VAL A 202 24.47 -0.48 -0.50
CA VAL A 202 23.16 -0.51 0.19
C VAL A 202 22.54 -1.92 0.04
N PRO A 203 22.16 -2.61 1.12
CA PRO A 203 21.62 -3.98 1.01
C PRO A 203 20.34 -4.07 0.16
N GLU A 204 20.15 -5.18 -0.56
CA GLU A 204 19.00 -5.36 -1.47
C GLU A 204 17.65 -5.47 -0.74
N ASN A 205 17.66 -5.89 0.51
CA ASN A 205 16.44 -6.01 1.33
C ASN A 205 16.01 -4.69 1.98
N VAL A 206 16.71 -3.58 1.72
CA VAL A 206 16.31 -2.24 2.17
C VAL A 206 15.08 -1.80 1.37
N ALA A 207 13.97 -1.59 2.07
CA ALA A 207 12.74 -1.11 1.47
C ALA A 207 12.84 0.39 1.13
N VAL A 208 13.45 1.19 2.00
CA VAL A 208 13.72 2.62 1.79
C VAL A 208 15.05 3.01 2.42
N LEU A 209 15.89 3.70 1.64
CA LEU A 209 17.02 4.44 2.17
C LEU A 209 16.58 5.87 2.50
N VAL A 210 17.00 6.39 3.66
CA VAL A 210 16.78 7.78 4.08
C VAL A 210 18.13 8.49 4.10
N ILE A 211 18.25 9.55 3.31
CA ILE A 211 19.41 10.47 3.36
C ILE A 211 18.91 11.76 4.00
N ALA A 212 19.35 12.05 5.21
CA ALA A 212 18.85 13.17 6.00
C ALA A 212 19.92 14.24 6.22
N SER A 213 20.13 15.06 5.18
CA SER A 213 20.96 16.27 5.19
C SER A 213 22.36 16.06 5.80
N PRO A 214 23.29 15.42 5.07
CA PRO A 214 24.69 15.30 5.50
C PRO A 214 25.28 16.66 5.86
N GLN A 215 26.20 16.67 6.83
CA GLN A 215 26.88 17.88 7.33
C GLN A 215 28.34 17.97 6.85
N ALA A 216 28.89 16.85 6.36
CA ALA A 216 30.19 16.77 5.70
C ALA A 216 30.05 16.15 4.30
N ASP A 217 31.01 16.44 3.43
CA ASP A 217 31.02 15.92 2.07
C ASP A 217 31.21 14.40 2.08
N LEU A 218 30.37 13.70 1.30
CA LEU A 218 30.52 12.27 1.08
C LEU A 218 31.71 12.00 0.17
N LEU A 219 32.36 10.85 0.35
CA LEU A 219 33.42 10.43 -0.52
C LEU A 219 32.86 10.01 -1.90
N PRO A 220 33.59 10.23 -3.02
CA PRO A 220 33.11 9.89 -4.36
C PRO A 220 32.64 8.43 -4.50
N ASN A 221 33.34 7.50 -3.86
CA ASN A 221 32.97 6.08 -3.87
C ASN A 221 31.65 5.79 -3.13
N GLU A 222 31.28 6.58 -2.14
CA GLU A 222 30.00 6.47 -1.43
C GLU A 222 28.87 7.03 -2.28
N VAL A 223 29.10 8.18 -2.93
CA VAL A 223 28.16 8.77 -3.89
C VAL A 223 27.88 7.80 -5.03
N ASP A 224 28.91 7.13 -5.55
CA ASP A 224 28.75 6.09 -6.58
C ASP A 224 27.87 4.92 -6.12
N LYS A 225 27.95 4.51 -4.84
CA LYS A 225 27.08 3.47 -4.27
C LYS A 225 25.63 3.94 -4.17
N LEU A 226 25.40 5.22 -3.82
CA LEU A 226 24.07 5.82 -3.79
C LEU A 226 23.45 5.94 -5.19
N VAL A 227 24.26 6.36 -6.17
CA VAL A 227 23.85 6.40 -7.58
C VAL A 227 23.48 5.00 -8.05
N ARG A 228 24.32 3.99 -7.80
CA ARG A 228 24.00 2.58 -8.13
C ARG A 228 22.76 2.08 -7.42
N TYR A 229 22.49 2.48 -6.18
CA TYR A 229 21.27 2.13 -5.44
C TYR A 229 20.01 2.66 -6.13
N VAL A 230 20.01 3.95 -6.51
CA VAL A 230 18.90 4.52 -7.27
C VAL A 230 18.82 3.88 -8.65
N GLU A 231 19.94 3.68 -9.34
CA GLU A 231 19.98 3.04 -10.66
C GLU A 231 19.47 1.60 -10.61
N ARG A 232 19.60 0.84 -9.53
CA ARG A 232 19.04 -0.53 -9.44
C ARG A 232 17.57 -0.62 -9.03
N GLY A 233 16.87 0.51 -8.86
CA GLY A 233 15.45 0.50 -8.49
C GLY A 233 15.16 0.80 -7.01
N GLY A 234 16.16 1.19 -6.22
CA GLY A 234 16.00 1.46 -4.79
C GLY A 234 15.09 2.67 -4.50
N SER A 235 14.21 2.55 -3.50
CA SER A 235 13.38 3.66 -3.05
C SER A 235 14.13 4.59 -2.09
N LEU A 236 14.00 5.89 -2.28
CA LEU A 236 14.77 6.90 -1.55
C LEU A 236 13.85 7.97 -0.94
N LEU A 237 14.04 8.24 0.34
CA LEU A 237 13.63 9.51 0.95
C LEU A 237 14.86 10.39 1.09
N TRP A 238 14.90 11.49 0.35
CA TRP A 238 15.98 12.45 0.43
C TRP A 238 15.51 13.75 1.08
N LEU A 239 16.00 14.01 2.28
CA LEU A 239 15.75 15.23 3.02
C LEU A 239 16.94 16.16 2.84
N LEU A 240 16.68 17.32 2.26
CA LEU A 240 17.67 18.33 1.95
C LEU A 240 17.55 19.48 2.95
N ASP A 241 18.70 20.01 3.37
CA ASP A 241 18.76 21.33 3.97
C ASP A 241 19.17 22.35 2.89
N GLN A 242 19.43 23.58 3.33
CA GLN A 242 20.15 24.59 2.56
C GLN A 242 21.53 24.09 2.09
N GLU A 243 22.13 24.82 1.16
CA GLU A 243 23.42 24.46 0.57
C GLU A 243 24.54 24.22 1.59
N PRO A 244 25.56 23.41 1.22
CA PRO A 244 25.75 22.69 -0.05
C PRO A 244 25.14 21.27 -0.05
N LEU A 245 25.17 20.57 -1.21
CA LEU A 245 24.66 19.19 -1.36
C LEU A 245 25.62 18.10 -0.86
N ARG A 246 26.83 18.47 -0.43
CA ARG A 246 27.80 17.58 0.20
C ARG A 246 28.25 16.40 -0.68
N GLY A 247 28.45 16.66 -1.98
CA GLY A 247 28.89 15.64 -2.94
C GLY A 247 27.75 14.86 -3.60
N LEU A 248 26.49 15.16 -3.26
CA LEU A 248 25.31 14.49 -3.82
C LEU A 248 24.83 15.10 -5.15
N GLU A 249 25.58 16.00 -5.77
CA GLU A 249 25.29 16.58 -7.09
C GLU A 249 25.04 15.48 -8.15
N PRO A 250 25.86 14.41 -8.26
CA PRO A 250 25.61 13.35 -9.25
C PRO A 250 24.28 12.62 -9.02
N LEU A 251 23.84 12.50 -7.76
CA LEU A 251 22.56 11.88 -7.43
C LEU A 251 21.38 12.75 -7.90
N ALA A 252 21.48 14.08 -7.70
CA ALA A 252 20.49 15.03 -8.19
C ALA A 252 20.38 15.02 -9.72
N GLU A 253 21.52 15.05 -10.41
CA GLU A 253 21.58 15.00 -11.88
C GLU A 253 20.91 13.74 -12.45
N ARG A 254 21.16 12.57 -11.84
CA ARG A 254 20.56 11.29 -12.28
C ARG A 254 19.05 11.22 -12.15
N MET A 255 18.47 12.07 -11.32
CA MET A 255 17.02 12.16 -11.09
C MET A 255 16.39 13.40 -11.73
N GLY A 256 17.18 14.22 -12.45
CA GLY A 256 16.70 15.43 -13.10
C GLY A 256 16.29 16.52 -12.11
N LEU A 257 16.84 16.48 -10.90
CA LEU A 257 16.53 17.46 -9.87
C LEU A 257 17.34 18.73 -10.09
N VAL A 258 16.66 19.87 -10.05
CA VAL A 258 17.25 21.21 -10.05
C VAL A 258 17.04 21.79 -8.65
N LEU A 259 18.10 21.81 -7.87
CA LEU A 259 18.07 22.23 -6.47
C LEU A 259 18.62 23.66 -6.38
N SER A 260 17.74 24.65 -6.45
CA SER A 260 18.16 26.05 -6.46
C SER A 260 18.81 26.45 -5.12
N PRO A 261 19.80 27.36 -5.13
CA PRO A 261 20.35 27.95 -3.92
C PRO A 261 19.30 28.79 -3.19
N GLY A 262 19.54 29.09 -1.91
CA GLY A 262 18.69 29.98 -1.11
C GLY A 262 17.64 29.29 -0.24
N VAL A 263 16.93 30.12 0.53
CA VAL A 263 15.93 29.72 1.53
C VAL A 263 14.61 30.41 1.26
N VAL A 264 13.50 29.67 1.38
CA VAL A 264 12.16 30.22 1.21
C VAL A 264 11.84 31.17 2.35
N VAL A 265 11.42 32.38 2.00
CA VAL A 265 10.89 33.39 2.89
C VAL A 265 9.37 33.47 2.71
N ASP A 266 8.64 33.25 3.79
CA ASP A 266 7.19 33.31 3.88
C ASP A 266 6.75 34.43 4.85
N PRO A 267 6.38 35.62 4.34
CA PRO A 267 5.87 36.71 5.18
C PRO A 267 4.64 36.31 6.01
N ASP A 268 3.82 35.39 5.51
CA ASP A 268 2.61 34.94 6.21
C ASP A 268 2.97 34.15 7.47
N ALA A 269 4.19 33.59 7.56
CA ALA A 269 4.66 32.94 8.77
C ALA A 269 4.77 33.92 9.95
N ILE A 270 5.08 35.20 9.69
CA ILE A 270 5.13 36.26 10.70
C ILE A 270 3.73 36.55 11.24
N GLU A 271 2.73 36.63 10.36
CA GLU A 271 1.32 36.83 10.76
C GLU A 271 0.83 35.69 11.67
N ARG A 272 1.43 34.50 11.56
CA ARG A 272 1.16 33.33 12.40
C ARG A 272 2.05 33.23 13.65
N GLY A 273 2.84 34.27 13.96
CA GLY A 273 3.73 34.31 15.12
C GLY A 273 5.04 33.53 14.97
N GLY A 274 5.38 33.12 13.75
CA GLY A 274 6.62 32.42 13.41
C GLY A 274 7.71 33.35 12.86
N ARG A 275 8.80 32.74 12.38
CA ARG A 275 9.87 33.43 11.64
C ARG A 275 9.60 33.32 10.13
N PRO A 276 10.03 34.28 9.30
CA PRO A 276 9.81 34.24 7.85
C PRO A 276 10.37 32.99 7.16
N VAL A 277 11.45 32.40 7.70
CA VAL A 277 12.07 31.16 7.19
C VAL A 277 11.36 29.87 7.63
N MET A 278 10.17 29.99 8.24
CA MET A 278 9.37 28.87 8.74
C MET A 278 8.11 28.73 7.88
N SER A 279 8.28 28.30 6.64
CA SER A 279 7.20 28.21 5.67
C SER A 279 6.13 27.21 6.09
N VAL A 280 4.87 27.52 5.81
CA VAL A 280 3.73 26.67 6.17
C VAL A 280 3.03 26.16 4.92
N ALA A 281 2.86 24.85 4.81
CA ALA A 281 1.97 24.25 3.82
C ALA A 281 0.57 24.11 4.43
N ALA A 282 -0.39 24.87 3.89
CA ALA A 282 -1.81 24.73 4.22
C ALA A 282 -2.48 23.61 3.39
N PRO A 283 -3.72 23.17 3.67
CA PRO A 283 -4.38 22.12 2.89
C PRO A 283 -4.40 22.33 1.37
N GLY A 284 -4.45 23.58 0.90
CA GLY A 284 -4.39 23.91 -0.53
C GLY A 284 -2.99 23.93 -1.14
N ALA A 285 -1.94 23.83 -0.33
CA ALA A 285 -0.54 23.79 -0.76
C ALA A 285 -0.08 22.37 -1.16
N TYR A 286 -0.85 21.34 -0.81
CA TYR A 286 -0.49 19.97 -1.14
C TYR A 286 -0.97 19.60 -2.56
N GLY A 287 -0.05 19.15 -3.40
CA GLY A 287 -0.33 18.67 -4.75
C GLY A 287 -1.22 17.43 -4.77
N ALA A 288 -1.85 17.13 -5.91
CA ALA A 288 -2.71 15.97 -6.07
C ALA A 288 -1.88 14.67 -6.14
N HIS A 289 -1.68 14.02 -4.99
CA HIS A 289 -0.87 12.81 -4.90
C HIS A 289 -1.33 11.90 -3.73
N PRO A 290 -1.14 10.56 -3.79
CA PRO A 290 -1.53 9.67 -2.69
C PRO A 290 -0.92 10.03 -1.32
N ILE A 291 0.31 10.58 -1.30
CA ILE A 291 0.98 11.05 -0.07
C ILE A 291 0.17 12.16 0.63
N SER A 292 -0.42 13.06 -0.15
CA SER A 292 -1.08 14.28 0.31
C SER A 292 -2.61 14.19 0.37
N ALA A 293 -3.23 13.18 -0.25
CA ALA A 293 -4.69 13.08 -0.41
C ALA A 293 -5.47 13.18 0.93
N ALA A 294 -4.92 12.63 1.99
CA ALA A 294 -5.52 12.64 3.34
C ALA A 294 -5.02 13.79 4.23
N MET A 295 -4.13 14.66 3.74
CA MET A 295 -3.62 15.78 4.53
C MET A 295 -4.74 16.78 4.81
N ARG A 296 -4.95 17.10 6.08
CA ARG A 296 -5.94 18.07 6.56
C ARG A 296 -5.34 19.14 7.47
N LEU A 297 -4.16 18.89 8.01
CA LEU A 297 -3.44 19.79 8.91
C LEU A 297 -2.35 20.55 8.15
N ASN A 298 -2.01 21.72 8.69
CA ASN A 298 -0.87 22.49 8.22
C ASN A 298 0.44 21.76 8.56
N SER A 299 1.41 21.78 7.65
CA SER A 299 2.77 21.28 7.92
C SER A 299 3.75 22.47 7.93
N LEU A 300 4.79 22.36 8.77
CA LEU A 300 5.78 23.42 8.99
C LEU A 300 7.14 22.98 8.46
N PHE A 301 7.73 23.79 7.58
CA PHE A 301 9.01 23.52 6.92
C PHE A 301 10.03 24.63 7.23
N PRO A 302 10.88 24.43 8.25
CA PRO A 302 11.97 25.34 8.55
C PRO A 302 13.04 25.34 7.44
N PHE A 303 13.53 26.53 7.09
CA PHE A 303 14.63 26.73 6.15
C PHE A 303 14.43 25.99 4.82
N ALA A 304 13.22 26.10 4.26
CA ALA A 304 12.87 25.31 3.11
C ALA A 304 13.68 25.74 1.87
N ARG A 305 14.02 24.79 1.01
CA ARG A 305 14.77 24.96 -0.24
C ARG A 305 13.88 24.66 -1.44
N ALA A 306 14.02 25.45 -2.49
CA ALA A 306 13.31 25.23 -3.74
C ALA A 306 13.79 23.97 -4.48
N ILE A 307 12.83 23.22 -5.01
CA ILE A 307 13.06 22.04 -5.84
C ILE A 307 12.31 22.22 -7.15
N ALA A 308 13.04 22.13 -8.26
CA ALA A 308 12.51 21.99 -9.59
C ALA A 308 12.98 20.68 -10.22
N THR A 309 12.38 20.31 -11.35
CA THR A 309 12.74 19.10 -12.08
C THR A 309 12.84 19.37 -13.57
N ASN A 310 13.87 18.82 -14.21
CA ASN A 310 13.98 18.72 -15.65
C ASN A 310 13.44 17.36 -16.11
N PRO A 311 12.70 17.28 -17.22
CA PRO A 311 12.28 16.01 -17.78
C PRO A 311 13.49 15.12 -18.09
N ILE A 312 13.48 13.90 -17.56
CA ILE A 312 14.45 12.84 -17.88
C ILE A 312 13.68 11.58 -18.24
N ASP A 313 14.16 10.87 -19.25
CA ASP A 313 13.56 9.64 -19.72
C ASP A 313 13.37 8.62 -18.59
N GLY A 314 12.15 8.09 -18.52
CA GLY A 314 11.74 7.07 -17.55
C GLY A 314 11.21 7.61 -16.23
N TRP A 315 11.55 8.84 -15.83
CA TRP A 315 11.02 9.45 -14.59
C TRP A 315 9.76 10.28 -14.84
N SER A 316 8.76 10.07 -13.99
CA SER A 316 7.61 10.95 -13.83
C SER A 316 7.77 11.75 -12.53
N ALA A 317 7.76 13.08 -12.63
CA ALA A 317 7.89 13.99 -11.48
C ALA A 317 6.54 14.63 -11.16
N THR A 318 6.13 14.58 -9.89
CA THR A 318 4.91 15.21 -9.37
C THR A 318 5.26 16.15 -8.23
N PRO A 319 5.08 17.48 -8.37
CA PRO A 319 5.19 18.42 -7.26
C PRO A 319 4.23 18.05 -6.13
N LEU A 320 4.73 17.99 -4.90
CA LEU A 320 3.97 17.57 -3.72
C LEU A 320 3.53 18.73 -2.84
N ILE A 321 4.37 19.75 -2.68
CA ILE A 321 4.17 20.81 -1.70
C ILE A 321 4.69 22.12 -2.26
N ASP A 322 3.80 23.10 -2.37
CA ASP A 322 4.12 24.49 -2.69
C ASP A 322 3.88 25.37 -1.48
N VAL A 323 4.87 26.18 -1.09
CA VAL A 323 4.76 27.07 0.08
C VAL A 323 4.93 28.53 -0.32
N ALA A 324 4.67 29.43 0.65
CA ALA A 324 4.95 30.85 0.54
C ALA A 324 4.37 31.50 -0.74
N PRO A 325 3.04 31.46 -0.95
CA PRO A 325 2.42 32.02 -2.16
C PRO A 325 2.61 33.53 -2.32
N ARG A 326 2.87 34.26 -1.23
CA ARG A 326 3.26 35.69 -1.21
C ARG A 326 4.74 35.89 -0.85
N GLY A 327 5.51 34.81 -0.84
CA GLY A 327 6.90 34.79 -0.45
C GLY A 327 7.85 34.81 -1.64
N TRP A 328 9.11 34.50 -1.36
CA TRP A 328 10.17 34.42 -2.36
C TRP A 328 11.29 33.48 -1.91
N LEU A 329 12.21 33.19 -2.83
CA LEU A 329 13.45 32.50 -2.54
C LEU A 329 14.55 33.54 -2.28
N GLU A 330 15.04 33.59 -1.04
CA GLU A 330 16.08 34.51 -0.57
C GLU A 330 17.46 33.86 -0.72
N THR A 331 18.40 34.57 -1.34
CA THR A 331 19.77 34.06 -1.60
C THR A 331 20.85 34.82 -0.84
N ASP A 332 20.52 35.98 -0.26
CA ASP A 332 21.44 36.78 0.56
C ASP A 332 21.45 36.32 2.04
N ASP A 333 22.24 37.00 2.87
CA ASP A 333 22.40 36.66 4.28
C ASP A 333 21.11 36.90 5.09
N LEU A 334 20.61 35.82 5.69
CA LEU A 334 19.41 35.79 6.53
C LEU A 334 19.60 36.46 7.91
N SER A 335 20.80 36.92 8.26
CA SER A 335 21.08 37.63 9.51
C SER A 335 20.57 39.09 9.52
N GLY A 336 20.37 39.67 8.33
CA GLY A 336 19.95 41.05 8.12
C GLY A 336 18.43 41.25 8.04
N ARG A 337 18.04 42.41 7.51
CA ARG A 337 16.63 42.72 7.23
C ARG A 337 16.22 41.99 5.93
N ILE A 338 15.38 40.98 6.07
CA ILE A 338 14.85 40.18 4.96
C ILE A 338 13.76 41.00 4.23
N VAL A 339 14.02 41.39 2.97
CA VAL A 339 13.12 42.15 2.10
C VAL A 339 13.31 41.65 0.68
N PHE A 340 12.22 41.50 -0.07
CA PHE A 340 12.25 41.09 -1.47
C PHE A 340 13.04 42.09 -2.33
N ASP A 341 14.03 41.58 -3.08
CA ASP A 341 14.82 42.34 -4.07
C ASP A 341 14.38 42.02 -5.51
N GLU A 342 13.74 43.00 -6.16
CA GLU A 342 13.26 42.89 -7.53
C GLU A 342 14.43 42.80 -8.53
N GLY A 343 14.64 41.61 -9.08
CA GLY A 343 15.70 41.32 -10.05
C GLY A 343 16.76 40.33 -9.55
N ARG A 344 16.70 39.96 -8.27
CA ARG A 344 17.52 38.89 -7.68
C ARG A 344 16.67 37.74 -7.15
N ASP A 345 15.61 38.06 -6.42
CA ASP A 345 14.77 37.07 -5.77
C ASP A 345 13.73 36.48 -6.72
N ALA A 346 13.50 35.18 -6.59
CA ALA A 346 12.44 34.50 -7.32
C ALA A 346 11.13 34.55 -6.52
N PRO A 347 10.04 35.15 -7.03
CA PRO A 347 8.77 35.19 -6.33
C PRO A 347 8.14 33.78 -6.22
N GLY A 348 7.41 33.55 -5.14
CA GLY A 348 6.64 32.33 -4.91
C GLY A 348 5.36 32.23 -5.76
N PRO A 349 4.58 31.14 -5.61
CA PRO A 349 4.79 30.02 -4.68
C PRO A 349 6.04 29.20 -5.02
N VAL A 350 6.66 28.59 -4.00
CA VAL A 350 7.88 27.81 -4.14
C VAL A 350 7.60 26.33 -3.89
N THR A 351 7.88 25.49 -4.88
CA THR A 351 7.85 24.03 -4.73
C THR A 351 9.02 23.57 -3.87
N ILE A 352 8.73 22.87 -2.77
CA ILE A 352 9.73 22.39 -1.81
C ILE A 352 9.75 20.86 -1.69
N ALA A 353 8.85 20.16 -2.37
CA ALA A 353 8.83 18.71 -2.34
C ALA A 353 8.36 18.13 -3.68
N VAL A 354 8.99 17.04 -4.11
CA VAL A 354 8.64 16.33 -5.34
C VAL A 354 8.64 14.82 -5.10
N ALA A 355 7.67 14.13 -5.70
CA ALA A 355 7.65 12.68 -5.85
C ALA A 355 8.13 12.33 -7.26
N LEU A 356 9.02 11.36 -7.35
CA LEU A 356 9.54 10.81 -8.59
C LEU A 356 9.16 9.33 -8.65
N GLU A 357 8.61 8.89 -9.78
CA GLU A 357 8.29 7.49 -10.05
C GLU A 357 8.86 7.04 -11.39
N ARG A 358 9.30 5.78 -11.47
CA ARG A 358 9.61 5.13 -12.74
C ARG A 358 9.31 3.65 -12.71
N LEU A 359 8.84 3.09 -13.82
CA LEU A 359 8.63 1.66 -13.97
C LEU A 359 9.96 0.96 -14.30
N ARG A 360 10.30 -0.08 -13.54
CA ARG A 360 11.51 -0.89 -13.72
C ARG A 360 11.27 -2.33 -13.27
N ASP A 361 11.58 -3.30 -14.13
CA ASP A 361 11.44 -4.74 -13.83
C ASP A 361 10.06 -5.10 -13.22
N GLU A 362 9.00 -4.56 -13.82
CA GLU A 362 7.59 -4.72 -13.38
C GLU A 362 7.26 -4.14 -12.00
N ARG A 363 8.14 -3.30 -11.43
CA ARG A 363 7.92 -2.57 -10.19
C ARG A 363 8.09 -1.07 -10.40
N THR A 364 7.31 -0.28 -9.67
CA THR A 364 7.44 1.17 -9.64
C THR A 364 8.51 1.51 -8.61
N GLN A 365 9.65 2.02 -9.08
CA GLN A 365 10.61 2.68 -8.21
C GLN A 365 10.06 4.04 -7.80
N ARG A 366 10.23 4.40 -6.52
CA ARG A 366 9.70 5.62 -5.93
C ARG A 366 10.78 6.40 -5.19
N VAL A 367 10.84 7.70 -5.41
CA VAL A 367 11.72 8.62 -4.68
C VAL A 367 10.92 9.84 -4.24
N VAL A 368 11.15 10.31 -3.02
CA VAL A 368 10.61 11.57 -2.53
C VAL A 368 11.77 12.44 -2.09
N VAL A 369 11.79 13.67 -2.58
CA VAL A 369 12.77 14.68 -2.19
C VAL A 369 12.05 15.84 -1.53
N ILE A 370 12.49 16.24 -0.35
CA ILE A 370 11.90 17.34 0.42
C ILE A 370 13.01 18.31 0.80
N GLY A 371 12.84 19.55 0.37
CA GLY A 371 13.70 20.70 0.63
C GLY A 371 13.48 21.26 2.02
N SER A 372 13.55 20.42 3.06
CA SER A 372 13.69 20.81 4.47
C SER A 372 13.84 19.51 5.25
N GLY A 373 15.02 19.18 5.75
CA GLY A 373 15.18 18.01 6.63
C GLY A 373 14.69 18.25 8.05
N HIS A 374 14.52 19.52 8.41
CA HIS A 374 14.07 19.92 9.74
C HIS A 374 12.64 19.49 10.07
N PHE A 375 11.72 19.38 9.11
CA PHE A 375 10.30 19.15 9.43
C PHE A 375 10.04 17.85 10.20
N LEU A 376 10.90 16.83 10.03
CA LEU A 376 10.84 15.56 10.76
C LEU A 376 11.77 15.49 11.98
N ALA A 377 12.59 16.52 12.22
CA ALA A 377 13.41 16.57 13.42
C ALA A 377 12.53 16.59 14.67
N ASN A 378 13.00 16.00 15.76
CA ASN A 378 12.23 15.82 17.00
C ASN A 378 11.60 17.13 17.49
N MET A 379 12.33 18.25 17.37
CA MET A 379 11.82 19.57 17.76
C MET A 379 10.66 20.10 16.88
N TYR A 380 10.49 19.58 15.66
CA TYR A 380 9.46 20.03 14.71
C TYR A 380 8.40 18.97 14.40
N LEU A 381 8.65 17.70 14.71
CA LEU A 381 7.78 16.56 14.35
C LEU A 381 6.32 16.73 14.85
N GLY A 382 6.14 17.35 16.01
CA GLY A 382 4.83 17.60 16.61
C GLY A 382 4.03 18.76 15.99
N ASN A 383 4.56 19.46 14.99
CA ASN A 383 3.86 20.57 14.35
C ASN A 383 2.86 20.06 13.32
N GLY A 384 1.57 20.21 13.65
CA GLY A 384 0.47 19.97 12.72
C GLY A 384 0.57 18.61 12.02
N GLY A 385 0.68 18.62 10.70
CA GLY A 385 0.71 17.45 9.85
C GLY A 385 2.09 16.83 9.60
N ASN A 386 3.18 17.29 10.24
CA ASN A 386 4.54 16.84 9.91
C ASN A 386 4.74 15.32 10.09
N LEU A 387 4.27 14.75 11.22
CA LEU A 387 4.33 13.31 11.45
C LEU A 387 3.50 12.53 10.42
N ASP A 388 2.26 12.97 10.16
CA ASP A 388 1.36 12.31 9.21
C ASP A 388 1.95 12.31 7.80
N LEU A 389 2.53 13.44 7.38
CA LEU A 389 3.21 13.57 6.10
C LEU A 389 4.40 12.61 6.02
N GLY A 390 5.28 12.58 7.03
CA GLY A 390 6.42 11.67 7.06
C GLY A 390 6.02 10.20 6.97
N VAL A 391 4.96 9.82 7.69
CA VAL A 391 4.41 8.45 7.65
C VAL A 391 3.82 8.14 6.26
N ASN A 392 3.08 9.06 5.66
CA ASN A 392 2.51 8.88 4.32
C ASN A 392 3.60 8.73 3.25
N VAL A 393 4.66 9.54 3.34
CA VAL A 393 5.84 9.46 2.46
C VAL A 393 6.46 8.07 2.56
N ILE A 394 6.77 7.59 3.77
CA ILE A 394 7.37 6.27 3.96
C ILE A 394 6.42 5.17 3.46
N ASN A 395 5.13 5.24 3.76
CA ASN A 395 4.14 4.25 3.32
C ASN A 395 4.05 4.16 1.79
N TRP A 396 4.14 5.30 1.10
CA TRP A 396 4.12 5.36 -0.36
C TRP A 396 5.44 4.84 -0.96
N LEU A 397 6.60 5.24 -0.41
CA LEU A 397 7.93 4.78 -0.83
C LEU A 397 8.13 3.28 -0.65
N THR A 398 7.55 2.74 0.42
CA THR A 398 7.49 1.30 0.69
C THR A 398 6.27 0.63 0.05
N GLY A 399 5.40 1.42 -0.58
CA GLY A 399 4.20 0.98 -1.28
C GLY A 399 4.58 -0.01 -2.37
N ASP A 400 3.70 -0.98 -2.60
CA ASP A 400 4.04 -2.18 -3.34
C ASP A 400 3.12 -2.31 -4.55
N ASP A 401 3.71 -2.34 -5.74
CA ASP A 401 2.97 -2.50 -7.00
C ASP A 401 2.44 -3.93 -7.18
N ARG A 402 2.70 -4.83 -6.22
CA ARG A 402 2.00 -6.13 -6.12
C ARG A 402 0.50 -5.99 -5.81
N LEU A 403 -0.01 -4.78 -5.54
CA LEU A 403 -1.45 -4.56 -5.55
C LEU A 403 -1.97 -4.90 -6.95
N ILE A 404 -2.67 -6.02 -7.03
CA ILE A 404 -3.16 -6.53 -8.31
C ILE A 404 -4.31 -5.64 -8.78
N SER A 405 -4.28 -5.26 -10.06
CA SER A 405 -5.45 -4.68 -10.72
C SER A 405 -6.32 -5.83 -11.22
N ILE A 406 -7.44 -6.08 -10.54
CA ILE A 406 -8.44 -7.03 -10.99
C ILE A 406 -9.49 -6.26 -11.80
N GLN A 407 -9.54 -6.51 -13.10
CA GLN A 407 -10.58 -5.93 -13.96
C GLN A 407 -11.98 -6.41 -13.51
N PRO A 408 -12.93 -5.49 -13.27
CA PRO A 408 -14.31 -5.87 -12.94
C PRO A 408 -14.90 -6.75 -14.04
N ARG A 409 -15.39 -7.94 -13.69
CA ARG A 409 -16.09 -8.83 -14.62
C ARG A 409 -17.57 -8.41 -14.71
N SER A 410 -17.92 -7.68 -15.77
CA SER A 410 -19.31 -7.34 -16.07
C SER A 410 -20.11 -8.56 -16.51
N ALA A 411 -21.40 -8.63 -16.16
CA ALA A 411 -22.28 -9.60 -16.79
C ALA A 411 -22.45 -9.24 -18.27
N PRO A 412 -22.38 -10.19 -19.21
CA PRO A 412 -22.75 -9.91 -20.59
C PRO A 412 -24.24 -9.52 -20.72
N ASP A 413 -25.10 -10.03 -19.83
CA ASP A 413 -26.56 -9.91 -19.92
C ASP A 413 -27.16 -9.04 -18.80
N VAL A 414 -26.69 -7.79 -18.63
CA VAL A 414 -27.30 -6.85 -17.67
C VAL A 414 -28.55 -6.15 -18.21
N SER A 415 -28.82 -6.25 -19.52
CA SER A 415 -30.02 -5.70 -20.15
C SER A 415 -30.76 -6.80 -20.92
N LEU A 416 -32.05 -6.92 -20.64
CA LEU A 416 -32.95 -7.81 -21.37
C LEU A 416 -33.78 -6.96 -22.33
N SER A 417 -33.36 -6.86 -23.60
CA SER A 417 -34.18 -6.22 -24.64
C SER A 417 -35.09 -7.25 -25.30
N LEU A 418 -36.32 -7.40 -24.81
CA LEU A 418 -37.31 -8.27 -25.44
C LEU A 418 -38.00 -7.54 -26.59
N SER A 419 -38.14 -8.22 -27.73
CA SER A 419 -38.98 -7.71 -28.82
C SER A 419 -40.47 -7.78 -28.44
N ARG A 420 -41.32 -6.97 -29.07
CA ARG A 420 -42.78 -7.01 -28.84
C ARG A 420 -43.37 -8.42 -29.02
N GLY A 421 -42.83 -9.22 -29.95
CA GLY A 421 -43.27 -10.60 -30.17
C GLY A 421 -42.98 -11.52 -28.98
N TRP A 422 -41.78 -11.41 -28.39
CA TRP A 422 -41.42 -12.19 -27.21
C TRP A 422 -42.27 -11.80 -25.98
N LEU A 423 -42.54 -10.50 -25.81
CA LEU A 423 -43.44 -10.02 -24.75
C LEU A 423 -44.86 -10.61 -24.89
N LEU A 424 -45.42 -10.61 -26.10
CA LEU A 424 -46.75 -11.19 -26.36
C LEU A 424 -46.78 -12.70 -26.13
N THR A 425 -45.68 -13.40 -26.42
CA THR A 425 -45.56 -14.85 -26.21
C THR A 425 -45.52 -15.19 -24.72
N ILE A 426 -44.78 -14.41 -23.92
CA ILE A 426 -44.74 -14.58 -22.46
C ILE A 426 -46.13 -14.35 -21.86
N VAL A 427 -46.84 -13.32 -22.30
CA VAL A 427 -48.22 -13.05 -21.87
C VAL A 427 -49.13 -14.22 -22.22
N ALA A 428 -49.11 -14.73 -23.45
CA ALA A 428 -50.00 -15.82 -23.88
C ALA A 428 -49.75 -17.18 -23.21
N VAL A 429 -48.58 -17.39 -22.61
CA VAL A 429 -48.20 -18.66 -21.96
C VAL A 429 -48.45 -18.63 -20.45
N PHE A 430 -48.37 -17.46 -19.82
CA PHE A 430 -48.45 -17.31 -18.36
C PHE A 430 -49.71 -16.59 -17.85
N LEU A 431 -50.49 -15.96 -18.74
CA LEU A 431 -51.86 -15.48 -18.52
C LEU A 431 -52.82 -16.30 -19.36
#